data_AF-A0A839IUV5-F1
#
_entry.id   AF-A0A839IUV5-F1
#
_cell.length_a   1.000
_cell.length_b   1.000
_cell.length_c   1.000
_cell.angle_alpha   90.00
_cell.angle_beta   90.00
_cell.angle_gamma   90.00
#
_symmetry.space_group_name_H-M   'P 1'
#
loop_
_entity.id
_entity.type
_entity.pdbx_description
1 polymer ?
#
loop_
_entity_poly.entity_id
_entity_poly.type
_entity_poly.pdbx_seq_one_letter_code
_entity_poly.pdbx_strand_id
1 'polypeptide(L)'
;MNTALPEQSLSEQKAGLASLQTDELPHGSKSTVRRGAKRASYKKSEIFHLLDDLKLAHVGFISDNCPVIIPITVWRIDESIYFHVANKSRLQRILEQGQEVCLSLAECSEWVMAKSAYHHSANYRSAVLYCTGERVTDDQEFDEAFKSVINELEADRWQHLRPPSVSERKATALMKLTIIEGSFKSRSGGPSEDPQDIELDVWHGVLPAGSCPFHRMNE
;
A
#
# COMPACT_ATOMS: atom_id res chain seq x y z
N MET A 1 37.69 -51.97 10.40
CA MET A 1 36.44 -52.10 11.18
C MET A 1 35.64 -50.84 10.96
N ASN A 2 34.50 -50.97 10.28
CA ASN A 2 33.57 -49.87 10.01
C ASN A 2 32.95 -49.38 11.32
N THR A 3 33.11 -48.11 11.65
CA THR A 3 32.29 -47.42 12.66
C THR A 3 31.30 -46.53 11.92
N ALA A 4 30.03 -46.92 11.92
CA ALA A 4 28.92 -46.13 11.41
C ALA A 4 28.70 -44.88 12.27
N LEU A 5 28.46 -43.74 11.63
CA LEU A 5 27.98 -42.52 12.29
C LEU A 5 26.49 -42.70 12.68
N PRO A 6 26.01 -42.07 13.76
CA PRO A 6 24.63 -42.24 14.19
C PRO A 6 23.67 -41.49 13.25
N GLU A 7 22.63 -42.18 12.79
CA GLU A 7 21.49 -41.57 12.10
C GLU A 7 20.72 -40.69 13.10
N GLN A 8 20.73 -39.38 12.89
CA GLN A 8 19.80 -38.47 13.55
C GLN A 8 18.39 -38.69 13.00
N SER A 9 17.40 -38.73 13.89
CA SER A 9 16.03 -39.08 13.53
C SER A 9 15.37 -38.00 12.67
N LEU A 10 14.55 -38.44 11.71
CA LEU A 10 13.72 -37.61 10.83
C LEU A 10 12.77 -36.63 11.57
N SER A 11 12.60 -36.79 12.89
CA SER A 11 11.82 -35.90 13.75
C SER A 11 12.59 -34.62 14.13
N GLU A 12 13.92 -34.64 14.20
CA GLU A 12 14.74 -33.48 14.57
C GLU A 12 14.96 -32.53 13.37
N GLN A 13 14.90 -33.05 12.13
CA GLN A 13 14.96 -32.23 10.91
C GLN A 13 13.66 -31.46 10.61
N LYS A 14 12.53 -31.80 11.24
CA LYS A 14 11.24 -31.12 11.03
C LYS A 14 10.95 -29.97 12.01
N ALA A 15 11.80 -29.74 13.00
CA ALA A 15 11.65 -28.66 13.97
C ALA A 15 12.41 -27.36 13.60
N GLY A 16 13.07 -27.31 12.43
CA GLY A 16 13.94 -26.20 12.00
C GLY A 16 13.39 -25.25 10.94
N LEU A 17 12.18 -25.44 10.41
CA LEU A 17 11.53 -24.44 9.55
C LEU A 17 10.65 -23.50 10.38
N ALA A 18 11.27 -22.67 11.22
CA ALA A 18 10.70 -21.36 11.47
C ALA A 18 10.60 -20.67 10.10
N SER A 19 9.40 -20.28 9.70
CA SER A 19 9.16 -19.58 8.44
C SER A 19 10.13 -18.39 8.35
N LEU A 20 11.08 -18.43 7.41
CA LEU A 20 11.85 -17.26 7.05
C LEU A 20 10.86 -16.24 6.51
N GLN A 21 10.44 -15.33 7.37
CA GLN A 21 9.53 -14.26 7.02
C GLN A 21 10.32 -13.34 6.08
N THR A 22 10.00 -13.47 4.79
CA THR A 22 10.60 -12.66 3.74
C THR A 22 10.29 -11.19 4.00
N ASP A 23 11.32 -10.34 3.94
CA ASP A 23 11.20 -8.88 4.01
C ASP A 23 10.57 -8.30 2.73
N GLU A 24 10.39 -9.11 1.70
CA GLU A 24 9.69 -8.74 0.46
C GLU A 24 8.26 -9.28 0.44
N LEU A 25 7.36 -8.52 -0.20
CA LEU A 25 6.04 -9.01 -0.58
C LEU A 25 6.18 -10.07 -1.69
N PRO A 26 5.20 -10.98 -1.81
CA PRO A 26 5.09 -11.78 -3.01
C PRO A 26 4.96 -10.86 -4.23
N HIS A 27 5.64 -11.23 -5.31
CA HIS A 27 5.59 -10.48 -6.55
C HIS A 27 5.61 -11.44 -7.75
N GLY A 28 4.88 -11.10 -8.78
CA GLY A 28 4.68 -11.99 -9.93
C GLY A 28 4.49 -11.21 -11.22
N SER A 29 3.88 -11.86 -12.20
CA SER A 29 3.68 -11.26 -13.53
C SER A 29 2.82 -10.00 -13.49
N LYS A 30 1.91 -9.88 -12.51
CA LYS A 30 1.02 -8.73 -12.34
C LYS A 30 1.73 -7.54 -11.72
N SER A 31 2.59 -7.76 -10.73
CA SER A 31 3.28 -6.69 -10.02
C SER A 31 4.68 -6.34 -10.55
N THR A 32 5.23 -7.12 -11.49
CA THR A 32 6.57 -6.84 -12.03
C THR A 32 6.63 -5.51 -12.79
N VAL A 33 7.38 -4.55 -12.26
CA VAL A 33 7.58 -3.24 -12.88
C VAL A 33 8.54 -3.34 -14.07
N ARG A 34 8.04 -3.12 -15.29
CA ARG A 34 8.86 -3.16 -16.52
C ARG A 34 9.53 -1.82 -16.86
N ARG A 35 8.76 -0.73 -16.92
CA ARG A 35 9.28 0.59 -17.27
C ARG A 35 9.89 1.28 -16.05
N GLY A 36 11.20 1.50 -16.10
CA GLY A 36 11.94 2.09 -14.98
C GLY A 36 12.17 1.09 -13.86
N ALA A 37 12.46 -0.17 -14.17
CA ALA A 37 12.65 -1.26 -13.20
C ALA A 37 13.67 -0.94 -12.08
N LYS A 38 14.69 -0.12 -12.36
CA LYS A 38 15.67 0.34 -11.35
C LYS A 38 15.05 1.17 -10.20
N ARG A 39 13.81 1.63 -10.38
CA ARG A 39 13.02 2.40 -9.40
C ARG A 39 12.07 1.51 -8.59
N ALA A 40 11.99 0.24 -8.93
CA ALA A 40 11.08 -0.70 -8.29
C ALA A 40 11.69 -1.27 -7.02
N SER A 41 10.84 -1.56 -6.05
CA SER A 41 11.17 -2.34 -4.87
C SER A 41 9.99 -3.23 -4.51
N TYR A 42 10.27 -4.31 -3.80
CA TYR A 42 9.28 -5.26 -3.31
C TYR A 42 9.33 -5.40 -1.79
N LYS A 43 10.13 -4.59 -1.11
CA LYS A 43 10.26 -4.61 0.35
C LYS A 43 8.95 -4.22 1.02
N LYS A 44 8.53 -5.03 1.99
CA LYS A 44 7.36 -4.80 2.85
C LYS A 44 7.47 -3.45 3.55
N SER A 45 8.65 -3.14 4.09
CA SER A 45 8.90 -1.89 4.83
C SER A 45 8.56 -0.63 4.03
N GLU A 46 8.96 -0.53 2.76
CA GLU A 46 8.68 0.66 1.94
C GLU A 46 7.19 0.80 1.60
N ILE A 47 6.49 -0.32 1.38
CA ILE A 47 5.07 -0.35 1.08
C ILE A 47 4.24 -0.03 2.33
N PHE A 48 4.61 -0.62 3.46
CA PHE A 48 3.94 -0.42 4.74
C PHE A 48 4.10 1.02 5.22
N HIS A 49 5.30 1.60 5.11
CA HIS A 49 5.49 3.04 5.39
C HIS A 49 4.61 3.92 4.49
N LEU A 50 4.48 3.61 3.20
CA LEU A 50 3.60 4.37 2.30
C LEU A 50 2.12 4.26 2.70
N LEU A 51 1.66 3.07 3.08
CA LEU A 51 0.29 2.84 3.57
C LEU A 51 0.03 3.65 4.86
N ASP A 52 0.99 3.61 5.78
CA ASP A 52 0.91 4.30 7.07
C ASP A 52 0.90 5.82 6.91
N ASP A 53 1.73 6.35 6.00
CA ASP A 53 1.83 7.78 5.70
C ASP A 53 0.57 8.33 5.01
N LEU A 54 0.06 7.62 3.98
CA LEU A 54 -0.97 8.18 3.12
C LEU A 54 -2.38 7.93 3.62
N LYS A 55 -2.66 6.71 4.10
CA LYS A 55 -4.00 6.21 4.50
C LYS A 55 -5.13 6.37 3.48
N LEU A 56 -4.95 7.09 2.36
CA LEU A 56 -5.91 7.25 1.29
C LEU A 56 -5.44 6.45 0.07
N ALA A 57 -6.20 5.41 -0.27
CA ALA A 57 -5.96 4.57 -1.42
C ALA A 57 -7.04 4.72 -2.48
N HIS A 58 -6.75 4.26 -3.68
CA HIS A 58 -7.72 4.04 -4.74
C HIS A 58 -7.91 2.53 -4.93
N VAL A 59 -9.11 2.03 -4.66
CA VAL A 59 -9.46 0.62 -4.88
C VAL A 59 -10.09 0.45 -6.25
N GLY A 60 -9.37 -0.26 -7.12
CA GLY A 60 -9.78 -0.68 -8.44
C GLY A 60 -10.35 -2.09 -8.44
N PHE A 61 -11.51 -2.29 -9.08
CA PHE A 61 -12.14 -3.61 -9.22
C PHE A 61 -13.04 -3.66 -10.45
N ILE A 62 -13.44 -4.86 -10.86
CA ILE A 62 -14.38 -5.05 -11.97
C ILE A 62 -15.80 -5.19 -11.41
N SER A 63 -16.74 -4.45 -11.98
CA SER A 63 -18.16 -4.58 -11.69
C SER A 63 -18.92 -4.48 -12.99
N ASP A 64 -19.83 -5.43 -13.24
CA ASP A 64 -20.66 -5.44 -14.45
C ASP A 64 -19.81 -5.31 -15.73
N ASN A 65 -18.65 -5.98 -15.75
CA ASN A 65 -17.61 -5.91 -16.79
C ASN A 65 -17.00 -4.51 -17.03
N CYS A 66 -17.22 -3.56 -16.12
CA CYS A 66 -16.63 -2.23 -16.16
C CYS A 66 -15.55 -2.06 -15.09
N PRO A 67 -14.41 -1.41 -15.39
CA PRO A 67 -13.45 -1.01 -14.36
C PRO A 67 -14.04 0.12 -13.52
N VAL A 68 -13.94 -0.06 -12.20
CA VAL A 68 -14.37 0.93 -11.21
C VAL A 68 -13.18 1.26 -10.32
N ILE A 69 -12.98 2.54 -10.02
CA ILE A 69 -11.97 3.01 -9.07
C ILE A 69 -12.65 3.91 -8.05
N ILE A 70 -12.44 3.65 -6.77
CA ILE A 70 -13.04 4.42 -5.66
C ILE A 70 -11.92 4.87 -4.72
N PRO A 71 -11.85 6.16 -4.33
CA PRO A 71 -10.98 6.59 -3.25
C PRO A 71 -11.53 6.12 -1.89
N ILE A 72 -10.69 5.54 -1.05
CA ILE A 72 -11.08 5.00 0.25
C ILE A 72 -9.96 5.14 1.27
N THR A 73 -10.33 5.43 2.52
CA THR A 73 -9.38 5.39 3.63
C THR A 73 -9.05 3.93 3.97
N VAL A 74 -7.76 3.62 3.99
CA VAL A 74 -7.19 2.35 4.39
C VAL A 74 -6.26 2.57 5.58
N TRP A 75 -6.09 1.56 6.40
CA TRP A 75 -5.05 1.51 7.43
C TRP A 75 -4.50 0.11 7.52
N ARG A 76 -3.37 -0.05 8.19
CA ARG A 76 -2.68 -1.33 8.28
C ARG A 76 -2.63 -1.77 9.74
N ILE A 77 -2.75 -3.07 9.96
CA ILE A 77 -2.44 -3.72 11.24
C ILE A 77 -1.60 -4.94 10.87
N ASP A 78 -0.36 -4.96 11.35
CA ASP A 78 0.66 -5.93 10.96
C ASP A 78 0.79 -6.01 9.42
N GLU A 79 0.53 -7.17 8.81
CA GLU A 79 0.62 -7.35 7.35
C GLU A 79 -0.74 -7.20 6.64
N SER A 80 -1.82 -6.94 7.38
CA SER A 80 -3.17 -6.82 6.82
C SER A 80 -3.57 -5.37 6.60
N ILE A 81 -4.28 -5.13 5.49
CA ILE A 81 -4.86 -3.81 5.19
C ILE A 81 -6.34 -3.85 5.54
N TYR A 82 -6.79 -2.84 6.26
CA TYR A 82 -8.19 -2.67 6.65
C TYR A 82 -8.79 -1.47 5.95
N PHE A 83 -10.06 -1.60 5.57
CA PHE A 83 -10.91 -0.48 5.20
C PHE A 83 -12.35 -0.80 5.56
N HIS A 84 -13.22 0.21 5.65
CA HIS A 84 -14.64 -0.02 5.85
C HIS A 84 -15.47 0.51 4.70
N VAL A 85 -16.60 -0.15 4.43
CA VAL A 85 -17.63 0.27 3.47
C VAL A 85 -19.01 0.10 4.08
N ALA A 86 -20.02 0.70 3.46
CA ALA A 86 -21.40 0.42 3.82
C ALA A 86 -21.70 -1.08 3.68
N ASN A 87 -22.44 -1.64 4.64
CA ASN A 87 -22.88 -3.02 4.57
C ASN A 87 -23.75 -3.26 3.32
N LYS A 88 -23.56 -4.42 2.69
CA LYS A 88 -24.13 -4.81 1.39
C LYS A 88 -23.69 -3.90 0.24
N SER A 89 -22.58 -3.18 0.37
CA SER A 89 -22.00 -2.46 -0.75
C SER A 89 -21.49 -3.43 -1.82
N ARG A 90 -21.30 -2.90 -3.03
CA ARG A 90 -20.78 -3.68 -4.15
C ARG A 90 -19.37 -4.19 -3.90
N LEU A 91 -18.50 -3.34 -3.36
CA LEU A 91 -17.12 -3.70 -3.06
C LEU A 91 -17.04 -4.80 -1.99
N GLN A 92 -17.87 -4.74 -0.94
CA GLN A 92 -17.96 -5.82 0.04
C GLN A 92 -18.31 -7.16 -0.64
N ARG A 93 -19.37 -7.20 -1.46
CA ARG A 93 -19.83 -8.45 -2.10
C ARG A 93 -18.75 -9.06 -3.00
N ILE A 94 -18.01 -8.23 -3.73
CA ILE A 94 -16.90 -8.66 -4.60
C ILE A 94 -15.82 -9.37 -3.77
N LEU A 95 -15.40 -8.77 -2.66
CA LEU A 95 -14.40 -9.35 -1.78
C LEU A 95 -14.89 -10.62 -1.08
N GLU A 96 -16.13 -10.63 -0.56
CA GLU A 96 -16.74 -11.82 0.05
C GLU A 96 -16.93 -12.98 -0.95
N GLN A 97 -16.93 -12.71 -2.26
CA GLN A 97 -16.90 -13.73 -3.32
C GLN A 97 -15.48 -14.21 -3.66
N GLY A 98 -14.45 -13.74 -2.93
CA GLY A 98 -13.06 -14.08 -3.15
C GLY A 98 -12.44 -13.42 -4.39
N GLN A 99 -13.09 -12.39 -4.95
CA GLN A 99 -12.54 -11.68 -6.11
C GLN A 99 -11.39 -10.78 -5.69
N GLU A 100 -10.41 -10.64 -6.59
CA GLU A 100 -9.27 -9.77 -6.41
C GLU A 100 -9.64 -8.30 -6.66
N VAL A 101 -9.08 -7.42 -5.85
CA VAL A 101 -9.10 -5.96 -6.04
C VAL A 101 -7.67 -5.44 -6.14
N CYS A 102 -7.51 -4.27 -6.75
CA CYS A 102 -6.23 -3.59 -6.87
C CYS A 102 -6.25 -2.31 -6.03
N LEU A 103 -5.37 -2.21 -5.03
CA LEU A 103 -5.13 -0.98 -4.28
C LEU A 103 -3.97 -0.21 -4.90
N SER A 104 -4.19 1.07 -5.16
CA SER A 104 -3.16 2.01 -5.63
C SER A 104 -3.04 3.20 -4.70
N LEU A 105 -1.82 3.49 -4.27
CA LEU A 105 -1.48 4.67 -3.46
C LEU A 105 -0.26 5.35 -4.07
N ALA A 106 -0.28 6.68 -4.09
CA ALA A 106 0.86 7.45 -4.57
C ALA A 106 0.88 8.84 -3.93
N GLU A 107 2.08 9.35 -3.73
CA GLU A 107 2.33 10.75 -3.43
C GLU A 107 3.38 11.31 -4.38
N CYS A 108 3.20 12.56 -4.75
CA CYS A 108 4.20 13.37 -5.44
C CYS A 108 4.79 14.33 -4.41
N SER A 109 6.08 14.24 -4.15
CA SER A 109 6.76 15.12 -3.20
C SER A 109 7.32 16.37 -3.89
N GLU A 110 7.82 16.22 -5.12
CA GLU A 110 8.51 17.31 -5.85
C GLU A 110 8.29 17.19 -7.37
N TRP A 111 8.18 18.33 -8.05
CA TRP A 111 8.31 18.45 -9.49
C TRP A 111 9.77 18.54 -9.88
N VAL A 112 10.17 17.81 -10.91
CA VAL A 112 11.52 17.84 -11.45
C VAL A 112 11.53 18.66 -12.73
N MET A 113 12.28 19.75 -12.67
CA MET A 113 12.32 20.80 -13.67
C MET A 113 13.62 20.67 -14.44
N ALA A 114 13.55 20.13 -15.66
CA ALA A 114 14.70 19.98 -16.55
C ALA A 114 14.84 21.19 -17.48
N LYS A 115 15.98 21.30 -18.16
CA LYS A 115 16.21 22.32 -19.18
C LYS A 115 15.44 22.03 -20.48
N SER A 116 15.24 20.75 -20.80
CA SER A 116 14.44 20.32 -21.95
C SER A 116 12.99 20.02 -21.57
N ALA A 117 12.06 20.35 -22.46
CA ALA A 117 10.64 20.07 -22.28
C ALA A 117 10.34 18.56 -22.10
N TYR A 118 11.23 17.69 -22.56
CA TYR A 118 11.04 16.23 -22.51
C TYR A 118 11.44 15.61 -21.16
N HIS A 119 12.44 16.17 -20.48
CA HIS A 119 13.04 15.56 -19.28
C HIS A 119 12.37 15.98 -17.95
N HIS A 120 11.33 16.82 -18.01
CA HIS A 120 10.51 17.11 -16.83
C HIS A 120 9.91 15.84 -16.21
N SER A 121 9.82 15.81 -14.89
CA SER A 121 9.32 14.64 -14.16
C SER A 121 8.78 15.01 -12.78
N ALA A 122 8.62 14.01 -11.92
CA ALA A 122 8.26 14.15 -10.52
C ALA A 122 9.09 13.20 -9.65
N ASN A 123 9.37 13.60 -8.41
CA ASN A 123 9.78 12.71 -7.34
C ASN A 123 8.52 12.24 -6.61
N TYR A 124 8.45 10.93 -6.39
CA TYR A 124 7.24 10.26 -5.92
C TYR A 124 7.56 8.98 -5.17
N ARG A 125 6.59 8.53 -4.37
CA ARG A 125 6.49 7.19 -3.82
C ARG A 125 5.14 6.61 -4.23
N SER A 126 5.08 5.35 -4.64
CA SER A 126 3.84 4.71 -5.07
C SER A 126 3.86 3.21 -4.84
N ALA A 127 2.68 2.63 -4.62
CA ALA A 127 2.49 1.20 -4.54
C ALA A 127 1.24 0.77 -5.31
N VAL A 128 1.32 -0.42 -5.91
CA VAL A 128 0.20 -1.14 -6.53
C VAL A 128 0.15 -2.52 -5.91
N LEU A 129 -0.97 -2.84 -5.25
CA LEU A 129 -1.17 -4.04 -4.45
C LEU A 129 -2.40 -4.80 -4.94
N TYR A 130 -2.21 -6.05 -5.34
CA TYR A 130 -3.29 -6.97 -5.68
C TYR A 130 -3.69 -7.72 -4.42
N CYS A 131 -4.96 -7.60 -4.04
CA CYS A 131 -5.45 -8.07 -2.76
C CYS A 131 -6.72 -8.90 -2.93
N THR A 132 -6.88 -9.90 -2.07
CA THR A 132 -8.21 -10.46 -1.74
C THR A 132 -8.57 -10.02 -0.33
N GLY A 133 -9.79 -10.27 0.10
CA GLY A 133 -10.19 -9.89 1.45
C GLY A 133 -11.44 -10.57 1.93
N GLU A 134 -11.64 -10.46 3.24
CA GLU A 134 -12.75 -11.04 3.95
C GLU A 134 -13.38 -9.99 4.87
N ARG A 135 -14.63 -10.23 5.25
CA ARG A 135 -15.32 -9.39 6.22
C ARG A 135 -14.91 -9.79 7.62
N VAL A 136 -14.54 -8.81 8.44
CA VAL A 136 -14.41 -8.99 9.88
C VAL A 136 -15.81 -9.20 10.48
N THR A 137 -16.00 -10.34 11.14
CA THR A 137 -17.29 -10.74 11.73
C THR A 137 -17.29 -10.77 13.25
N ASP A 138 -16.11 -10.79 13.87
CA ASP A 138 -15.96 -10.69 15.31
C ASP A 138 -16.03 -9.23 15.76
N ASP A 139 -16.85 -8.96 16.78
CA ASP A 139 -17.07 -7.60 17.29
C ASP A 139 -15.82 -7.03 17.99
N GLN A 140 -14.98 -7.88 18.58
CA GLN A 140 -13.74 -7.45 19.24
C GLN A 140 -12.68 -7.10 18.20
N GLU A 141 -12.45 -7.93 17.18
CA GLU A 141 -11.55 -7.60 16.06
C GLU A 141 -12.01 -6.32 15.34
N PHE A 142 -13.32 -6.14 15.17
CA PHE A 142 -13.88 -4.91 14.59
C PHE A 142 -13.46 -3.67 15.41
N ASP A 143 -13.66 -3.71 16.73
CA ASP A 143 -13.34 -2.60 17.62
C ASP A 143 -11.83 -2.36 17.70
N GLU A 144 -11.01 -3.41 17.77
CA GLU A 144 -9.55 -3.32 17.77
C GLU A 144 -9.02 -2.69 16.48
N ALA A 145 -9.60 -3.05 15.33
CA ALA A 145 -9.20 -2.48 14.06
C ALA A 145 -9.48 -0.98 13.96
N PHE A 146 -10.68 -0.54 14.37
CA PHE A 146 -11.00 0.89 14.42
C PHE A 146 -10.18 1.64 15.49
N LYS A 147 -9.95 1.02 16.65
CA LYS A 147 -9.11 1.57 17.70
C LYS A 147 -7.70 1.87 17.20
N SER A 148 -7.11 0.97 16.41
CA SER A 148 -5.76 1.16 15.85
C SER A 148 -5.65 2.47 15.07
N VAL A 149 -6.49 2.64 14.04
CA VAL A 149 -6.44 3.82 13.19
C VAL A 149 -6.83 5.10 13.94
N ILE A 150 -7.80 5.04 14.85
CA ILE A 150 -8.21 6.21 15.63
C ILE A 150 -7.06 6.68 16.54
N ASN A 151 -6.35 5.76 17.19
CA ASN A 151 -5.23 6.10 18.06
C ASN A 151 -3.97 6.52 17.29
N GLU A 152 -3.81 6.09 16.03
CA GLU A 152 -2.79 6.65 15.13
C GLU A 152 -3.07 8.10 14.75
N LEU A 153 -4.36 8.48 14.62
CA LEU A 153 -4.75 9.86 14.30
C LEU A 153 -4.61 10.79 15.51
N GLU A 154 -4.96 10.31 16.70
CA GLU A 154 -4.82 11.03 17.96
C GLU A 154 -4.54 10.04 19.08
N ALA A 155 -3.39 10.19 19.73
CA ALA A 155 -2.95 9.30 20.79
C ALA A 155 -4.03 9.12 21.87
N ASP A 156 -4.30 7.86 22.22
CA ASP A 156 -5.29 7.45 23.23
C ASP A 156 -6.74 7.88 22.99
N ARG A 157 -7.07 8.42 21.81
CA ARG A 157 -8.40 8.97 21.49
C ARG A 157 -9.52 7.97 21.75
N TRP A 158 -9.32 6.68 21.47
CA TRP A 158 -10.34 5.65 21.69
C TRP A 158 -10.87 5.60 23.14
N GLN A 159 -10.02 5.88 24.14
CA GLN A 159 -10.41 5.84 25.55
C GLN A 159 -11.46 6.91 25.91
N HIS A 160 -11.54 7.97 25.10
CA HIS A 160 -12.45 9.09 25.27
C HIS A 160 -13.74 8.94 24.43
N LEU A 161 -13.86 7.87 23.65
CA LEU A 161 -15.00 7.60 22.78
C LEU A 161 -15.89 6.52 23.38
N ARG A 162 -17.19 6.57 23.07
CA ARG A 162 -18.04 5.38 23.24
C ARG A 162 -17.62 4.33 22.19
N PRO A 163 -17.60 3.04 22.53
CA PRO A 163 -17.45 1.99 21.53
C PRO A 163 -18.56 2.06 20.47
N PRO A 164 -18.35 1.46 19.29
CA PRO A 164 -19.40 1.30 18.29
C PRO A 164 -20.63 0.62 18.91
N SER A 165 -21.81 1.01 18.45
CA SER A 165 -23.08 0.37 18.80
C SER A 165 -23.34 -0.87 17.93
N VAL A 166 -24.27 -1.72 18.36
CA VAL A 166 -24.73 -2.87 17.55
C VAL A 166 -25.25 -2.43 16.18
N SER A 167 -25.94 -1.29 16.10
CA SER A 167 -26.42 -0.75 14.82
C SER A 167 -25.29 -0.28 13.91
N GLU A 168 -24.27 0.37 14.46
CA GLU A 168 -23.11 0.86 13.68
C GLU A 168 -22.29 -0.31 13.12
N ARG A 169 -22.06 -1.37 13.92
CA ARG A 169 -21.42 -2.61 13.43
C ARG A 169 -22.26 -3.29 12.34
N LYS A 170 -23.59 -3.33 12.49
CA LYS A 170 -24.47 -3.90 11.45
C LYS A 170 -24.50 -3.08 10.16
N ALA A 171 -24.38 -1.76 10.25
CA ALA A 171 -24.39 -0.86 9.09
C ALA A 171 -23.04 -0.82 8.35
N THR A 172 -21.97 -1.24 9.01
CA THR A 172 -20.59 -1.15 8.50
C THR A 172 -20.07 -2.54 8.14
N ALA A 173 -19.48 -2.69 6.97
CA ALA A 173 -18.67 -3.85 6.63
C ALA A 173 -17.20 -3.43 6.72
N LEU A 174 -16.52 -3.89 7.76
CA LEU A 174 -15.08 -3.78 7.89
C LEU A 174 -14.45 -4.94 7.11
N MET A 175 -13.58 -4.59 6.17
CA MET A 175 -12.87 -5.52 5.30
C MET A 175 -11.42 -5.62 5.74
N LYS A 176 -10.94 -6.86 5.86
CA LYS A 176 -9.53 -7.21 6.08
C LYS A 176 -8.98 -7.78 4.78
N LEU A 177 -7.93 -7.17 4.26
CA LEU A 177 -7.30 -7.57 3.02
C LEU A 177 -5.97 -8.26 3.27
N THR A 178 -5.71 -9.25 2.43
CA THR A 178 -4.42 -9.94 2.31
C THR A 178 -3.79 -9.52 0.99
N ILE A 179 -2.53 -9.08 1.04
CA ILE A 179 -1.77 -8.74 -0.15
C ILE A 179 -1.30 -10.04 -0.82
N ILE A 180 -1.74 -10.26 -2.06
CA ILE A 180 -1.39 -11.44 -2.86
C ILE A 180 -0.14 -11.19 -3.68
N GLU A 181 -0.05 -10.03 -4.32
CA GLU A 181 1.15 -9.56 -5.02
C GLU A 181 1.25 -8.04 -4.91
N GLY A 182 2.45 -7.49 -4.79
CA GLY A 182 2.64 -6.05 -4.69
C GLY A 182 3.87 -5.54 -5.41
N SER A 183 3.90 -4.24 -5.67
CA SER A 183 5.08 -3.52 -6.12
C SER A 183 5.11 -2.12 -5.54
N PHE A 184 6.32 -1.67 -5.22
CA PHE A 184 6.62 -0.29 -4.89
C PHE A 184 7.44 0.34 -6.02
N LYS A 185 7.25 1.63 -6.22
CA LYS A 185 8.07 2.42 -7.14
C LYS A 185 8.27 3.81 -6.62
N SER A 186 9.52 4.26 -6.61
CA SER A 186 9.88 5.61 -6.18
C SER A 186 10.86 6.29 -7.13
N ARG A 187 10.86 7.62 -7.09
CA ARG A 187 11.89 8.44 -7.74
C ARG A 187 12.25 9.58 -6.81
N SER A 188 13.55 9.84 -6.70
CA SER A 188 14.13 10.99 -6.02
C SER A 188 15.24 11.60 -6.89
N GLY A 189 15.72 12.79 -6.50
CA GLY A 189 16.82 13.48 -7.15
C GLY A 189 16.41 14.51 -8.22
N GLY A 190 17.42 15.17 -8.81
CA GLY A 190 17.25 16.25 -9.77
C GLY A 190 16.92 15.80 -11.21
N PRO A 191 16.83 16.76 -12.14
CA PRO A 191 16.68 16.46 -13.56
C PRO A 191 17.94 15.78 -14.13
N SER A 192 17.77 15.05 -15.23
CA SER A 192 18.87 14.50 -16.02
C SER A 192 18.89 15.26 -17.34
N GLU A 193 19.99 15.94 -17.65
CA GLU A 193 20.14 16.73 -18.87
C GLU A 193 20.93 15.97 -19.92
N ASP A 194 20.53 16.12 -21.18
CA ASP A 194 21.34 15.66 -22.30
C ASP A 194 22.51 16.64 -22.53
N PRO A 195 23.66 16.19 -23.06
CA PRO A 195 24.84 17.04 -23.23
C PRO A 195 24.59 18.34 -24.00
N GLN A 196 23.65 18.33 -24.95
CA GLN A 196 23.28 19.50 -25.76
C GLN A 196 22.49 20.55 -24.98
N ASP A 197 21.82 20.17 -23.87
CA ASP A 197 20.96 21.05 -23.10
C ASP A 197 21.71 21.72 -21.94
N ILE A 198 22.92 21.25 -21.61
CA ILE A 198 23.72 21.73 -20.46
C ILE A 198 23.95 23.24 -20.51
N GLU A 199 24.20 23.80 -21.70
CA GLU A 199 24.51 25.23 -21.88
C GLU A 199 23.27 26.12 -22.00
N LEU A 200 22.04 25.57 -21.99
CA LEU A 200 20.83 26.38 -22.02
C LEU A 200 20.71 27.22 -20.74
N ASP A 201 20.52 28.53 -20.91
CA ASP A 201 20.33 29.49 -19.82
C ASP A 201 18.89 29.43 -19.27
N VAL A 202 18.57 28.30 -18.66
CA VAL A 202 17.26 28.00 -18.06
C VAL A 202 17.48 27.41 -16.68
N TRP A 203 16.71 27.87 -15.70
CA TRP A 203 16.72 27.29 -14.36
C TRP A 203 16.24 25.84 -14.39
N HIS A 204 16.91 24.98 -13.65
CA HIS A 204 16.58 23.57 -13.52
C HIS A 204 16.82 23.10 -12.07
N GLY A 205 16.07 22.09 -11.63
CA GLY A 205 16.11 21.64 -10.24
C GLY A 205 14.86 20.89 -9.83
N VAL A 206 14.55 20.93 -8.54
CA VAL A 206 13.34 20.34 -7.97
C VAL A 206 12.50 21.44 -7.29
N LEU A 207 11.18 21.34 -7.41
CA LEU A 207 10.22 22.21 -6.74
C LEU A 207 9.31 21.35 -5.86
N PRO A 208 9.10 21.68 -4.57
CA PRO A 208 8.13 20.97 -3.75
C PRO A 208 6.74 20.96 -4.41
N ALA A 209 6.09 19.79 -4.46
CA ALA A 209 4.78 19.64 -5.08
C ALA A 209 3.64 20.21 -4.20
N GLY A 210 3.91 20.48 -2.92
CA GLY A 210 2.93 20.92 -1.93
C GLY A 210 1.85 19.86 -1.64
N SER A 211 1.15 19.99 -0.52
CA SER A 211 -0.09 19.25 -0.29
C SER A 211 -1.16 19.80 -1.24
N CYS A 212 -1.36 19.15 -2.40
CA CYS A 212 -2.32 19.50 -3.45
C CYS A 212 -2.10 20.88 -4.13
N PRO A 213 -1.62 20.92 -5.39
CA PRO A 213 -1.07 22.12 -6.04
C PRO A 213 -2.11 23.09 -6.66
N PHE A 214 -3.39 23.07 -6.27
CA PHE A 214 -4.40 24.02 -6.80
C PHE A 214 -4.88 25.09 -5.82
N HIS A 215 -4.28 25.24 -4.65
CA HIS A 215 -4.52 26.42 -3.84
C HIS A 215 -3.77 27.61 -4.45
N ARG A 216 -4.47 28.47 -5.20
CA ARG A 216 -3.96 29.82 -5.47
C ARG A 216 -3.74 30.48 -4.11
N MET A 217 -2.49 30.74 -3.77
CA MET A 217 -2.17 31.73 -2.74
C MET A 217 -2.72 33.05 -3.29
N ASN A 218 -3.77 33.59 -2.66
CA ASN A 218 -4.27 34.92 -3.02
C ASN A 218 -3.15 35.93 -2.69
N GLU A 219 -2.77 36.72 -3.69
CA GLU A 219 -2.03 37.98 -3.52
C GLU A 219 -2.81 38.98 -2.65
#